data_AF-M7XBS9-F1
#
_entry.id   AF-M7XBS9-F1
#
_cell.length_a   1.000
_cell.length_b   1.000
_cell.length_c   1.000
_cell.angle_alpha   90.00
_cell.angle_beta   90.00
_cell.angle_gamma   90.00
#
_symmetry.space_group_name_H-M   'P 1'
#
loop_
_entity.id
_entity.type
_entity.pdbx_description
1 polymer ?
#
loop_
_entity_poly.entity_id
_entity_poly.type
_entity_poly.pdbx_seq_one_letter_code
_entity_poly.pdbx_strand_id
1 'polypeptide(L)' 'MDKGKLAKMEIGFHEECGPRPQMEDAHLIIPDLNKMFKIKGDQMALFAVFDGHGGKEAAKVAEEVFAQILVNETEFKA' A
#
# COMPACT_ATOMS: atom_id res chain seq x y z
N MET A 1 -5.99 15.02 25.31
CA MET A 1 -5.75 13.87 24.41
C MET A 1 -4.27 13.86 24.14
N ASP A 2 -3.56 12.88 24.69
CA ASP A 2 -2.13 12.72 24.46
C ASP A 2 -1.90 12.71 22.95
N LYS A 3 -1.14 13.69 22.45
CA LYS A 3 -0.54 13.62 21.12
C LYS A 3 0.60 12.61 21.21
N GLY A 4 0.23 11.35 21.45
CA GLY A 4 1.13 10.22 21.57
C GLY A 4 2.15 10.29 20.44
N LYS A 5 3.43 10.10 20.77
CA LYS A 5 4.53 10.06 19.80
C LYS A 5 4.06 9.31 18.56
N LEU A 6 4.10 9.98 17.40
CA LEU A 6 3.90 9.30 16.11
C LEU A 6 4.79 8.07 16.08
N ALA A 7 4.21 6.92 15.71
CA ALA A 7 4.95 5.70 15.51
C ALA A 7 6.05 5.98 14.46
N LYS A 8 7.31 5.85 14.87
CA LYS A 8 8.45 5.92 13.96
C LYS A 8 8.66 4.53 13.40
N MET A 9 8.52 4.39 12.09
CA MET A 9 8.71 3.14 11.38
C MET A 9 9.85 3.28 10.38
N GLU A 10 10.70 2.26 10.31
CA GLU A 10 11.73 2.14 9.29
C GLU A 10 11.23 1.13 8.26
N ILE A 11 11.32 1.46 6.98
CA ILE A 11 10.68 0.72 5.89
C ILE A 11 11.77 0.26 4.92
N GLY A 12 11.73 -1.02 4.57
CA GLY A 12 12.53 -1.61 3.51
C GLY A 12 11.68 -2.55 2.68
N PHE A 13 12.02 -2.71 1.40
CA PHE A 13 11.39 -3.66 0.51
C PHE A 13 12.41 -4.22 -0.48
N HIS A 14 12.09 -5.37 -1.04
CA HIS A 14 12.87 -6.03 -2.07
C HIS A 14 11.91 -6.83 -2.95
N GLU A 15 12.19 -6.84 -4.25
CA GLU A 15 11.48 -7.64 -5.24
C GLU A 15 12.50 -8.27 -6.19
N GLU A 16 12.23 -9.50 -6.61
CA GLU A 16 13.11 -10.26 -7.50
C GLU A 16 12.28 -11.11 -8.46
N CYS A 17 12.56 -11.02 -9.77
CA CYS A 17 11.90 -11.84 -10.79
C CYS A 17 12.29 -13.34 -10.71
N GLY A 18 13.44 -13.63 -10.11
CA GLY A 18 14.02 -14.96 -10.04
C GLY A 18 14.14 -15.59 -11.45
N PRO A 19 13.75 -16.86 -11.63
CA PRO A 19 13.87 -17.57 -12.91
C PRO A 19 12.72 -17.28 -13.90
N ARG A 20 11.74 -16.44 -13.53
CA ARG A 20 10.59 -16.16 -14.40
C ARG A 20 11.01 -15.30 -15.60
N PRO A 21 10.36 -15.46 -16.77
CA PRO A 21 10.70 -14.66 -17.94
C PRO A 21 10.31 -13.18 -17.79
N GLN A 22 9.33 -12.87 -16.93
CA GLN A 22 8.85 -11.52 -16.66
C GLN A 22 8.47 -11.40 -15.19
N MET A 23 8.67 -10.20 -14.63
CA MET A 23 8.21 -9.84 -13.29
C MET A 23 6.76 -9.40 -13.39
N GLU A 24 5.87 -10.16 -12.76
CA GLU A 24 4.43 -9.87 -12.72
C GLU A 24 3.99 -9.28 -11.38
N ASP A 25 4.86 -9.30 -10.35
CA ASP A 25 4.53 -8.72 -9.05
C ASP A 25 4.50 -7.18 -9.11
N ALA A 26 3.71 -6.61 -8.21
CA ALA A 26 3.72 -5.20 -7.89
C ALA A 26 3.60 -5.01 -6.37
N HIS A 27 3.94 -3.83 -5.87
CA HIS A 27 3.86 -3.53 -4.45
C HIS A 27 3.45 -2.08 -4.22
N LEU A 28 2.86 -1.81 -3.05
CA LEU A 28 2.46 -0.47 -2.63
C LEU A 28 3.06 -0.17 -1.25
N ILE A 29 3.67 0.99 -1.11
CA ILE A 29 4.28 1.46 0.14
C ILE A 29 3.82 2.89 0.41
N ILE A 30 2.91 3.06 1.36
CA ILE A 30 2.42 4.37 1.82
C ILE A 30 2.75 4.50 3.31
N PRO A 31 3.88 5.15 3.66
CA PRO A 31 4.31 5.31 5.06
C PRO A 31 3.37 6.14 5.94
N ASP A 32 2.57 7.03 5.32
CA ASP A 32 1.65 7.94 5.99
C ASP A 32 0.38 8.08 5.15
N LEU A 33 -0.56 7.15 5.37
CA LEU A 33 -1.83 7.08 4.66
C LEU A 33 -2.69 8.31 4.97
N ASN A 34 -2.66 8.76 6.22
CA ASN A 34 -3.42 9.93 6.67
C ASN A 34 -3.00 11.20 5.94
N LYS A 35 -1.69 11.43 5.78
CA LYS A 35 -1.17 12.58 5.04
C LYS A 35 -1.52 12.50 3.56
N MET A 36 -1.42 11.32 2.95
CA MET A 36 -1.72 11.13 1.53
C MET A 36 -3.20 11.40 1.21
N PHE A 37 -4.12 10.88 2.03
CA PHE A 37 -5.57 10.96 1.79
C PHE A 37 -6.31 11.98 2.67
N LYS A 38 -5.58 12.78 3.46
CA LYS A 38 -6.15 13.79 4.38
C LYS A 38 -7.13 13.19 5.40
N ILE A 39 -6.85 11.97 5.86
CA ILE A 39 -7.69 11.25 6.82
C ILE A 39 -7.43 11.77 8.23
N LYS A 40 -8.50 12.06 8.98
CA LYS A 40 -8.43 12.38 10.41
C LYS A 40 -8.59 11.08 11.21
N GLY A 41 -7.78 10.89 12.24
CA GLY A 41 -7.83 9.68 13.07
C GLY A 41 -6.46 9.26 13.54
N ASP A 42 -6.32 7.96 13.79
CA ASP A 42 -5.06 7.35 14.19
C ASP A 42 -4.07 7.31 13.02
N GLN A 43 -2.78 7.27 13.33
CA GLN A 43 -1.73 7.20 12.32
C GLN A 43 -1.75 5.81 11.66
N MET A 44 -1.89 5.80 10.34
CA MET A 44 -1.92 4.59 9.52
C MET A 44 -0.85 4.63 8.43
N ALA A 45 -0.33 3.46 8.12
CA ALA A 45 0.50 3.20 6.95
C ALA A 45 -0.13 2.03 6.17
N LEU A 46 0.03 2.01 4.86
CA LEU A 46 -0.49 0.96 3.99
C LEU A 46 0.66 0.31 3.23
N PHE A 47 0.71 -1.02 3.30
CA PHE A 47 1.63 -1.86 2.55
C PHE A 47 0.83 -2.95 1.86
N ALA A 48 1.11 -3.19 0.58
CA ALA A 48 0.49 -4.29 -0.17
C ALA A 48 1.50 -4.91 -1.13
N VAL A 49 1.33 -6.19 -1.40
CA VAL A 49 2.04 -6.94 -2.43
C VAL A 49 0.98 -7.62 -3.30
N PHE A 50 1.14 -7.51 -4.61
CA PHE A 50 0.23 -8.06 -5.60
C PHE A 50 1.01 -9.04 -6.47
N ASP A 51 0.66 -10.33 -6.41
CA ASP A 51 1.23 -11.40 -7.24
C ASP A 51 0.43 -11.51 -8.54
N GLY A 52 1.03 -11.06 -9.65
CA GLY A 52 0.40 -11.08 -10.96
C GLY A 52 0.41 -12.48 -11.58
N HIS A 53 -0.61 -12.79 -12.41
CA HIS A 53 -0.65 -14.04 -13.17
C HIS A 53 -1.30 -13.83 -14.54
N GLY A 54 -0.64 -14.37 -15.58
CA GLY A 54 -1.15 -14.29 -16.95
C GLY A 54 -1.05 -12.87 -17.54
N GLY A 55 -0.09 -12.08 -17.06
CA GLY A 55 0.07 -10.66 -17.32
C GLY A 55 0.32 -9.89 -16.01
N LYS A 56 1.13 -8.83 -16.10
CA LYS A 56 1.44 -7.92 -14.97
C LYS A 56 0.38 -6.82 -14.78
N GLU A 57 -0.50 -6.67 -15.75
CA GLU A 57 -1.39 -5.51 -15.88
C GLU A 57 -2.35 -5.40 -14.70
N ALA A 58 -2.91 -6.52 -14.22
CA ALA A 58 -3.81 -6.51 -13.07
C ALA A 58 -3.09 -6.10 -11.78
N ALA A 59 -1.90 -6.65 -11.52
CA ALA A 59 -1.08 -6.28 -10.36
C ALA A 59 -0.68 -4.80 -10.40
N LYS A 60 -0.32 -4.29 -11.60
CA LYS A 60 -0.01 -2.88 -11.80
C LYS A 60 -1.20 -1.95 -11.59
N VAL A 61 -2.38 -2.31 -12.08
CA VAL A 61 -3.61 -1.54 -11.78
C VAL A 61 -3.90 -1.56 -10.28
N ALA A 62 -3.74 -2.70 -9.60
CA ALA A 62 -3.94 -2.78 -8.15
C ALA A 62 -2.98 -1.86 -7.38
N GLU A 63 -1.70 -1.81 -7.75
CA GLU A 63 -0.72 -0.85 -7.19
C GLU A 63 -1.20 0.61 -7.29
N GLU A 64 -1.81 0.98 -8.42
CA GLU A 64 -2.26 2.34 -8.68
C GLU A 64 -3.56 2.72 -7.96
N VAL A 65 -4.55 1.82 -7.93
CA VAL A 65 -5.93 2.19 -7.53
C VAL A 65 -6.33 1.66 -6.15
N PHE A 66 -5.64 0.65 -5.62
CA PHE A 66 -6.08 -0.07 -4.41
C PHE A 66 -6.22 0.87 -3.21
N ALA A 67 -5.24 1.74 -2.97
CA ALA A 67 -5.29 2.68 -1.84
C ALA A 67 -6.50 3.61 -1.93
N GLN A 68 -6.80 4.13 -3.13
CA GLN A 68 -7.92 5.03 -3.34
C GLN A 68 -9.27 4.34 -3.15
N ILE A 69 -9.40 3.08 -3.58
CA ILE A 69 -10.61 2.29 -3.35
C ILE A 69 -10.77 2.04 -1.85
N LEU A 70 -9.72 1.52 -1.19
CA LEU A 70 -9.73 1.17 0.23
C LEU A 70 -10.20 2.33 1.12
N VAL A 71 -9.64 3.54 0.93
CA VAL A 71 -9.99 4.70 1.78
C VAL A 71 -11.39 5.26 1.49
N ASN A 72 -11.98 4.91 0.34
CA ASN A 72 -13.33 5.33 -0.05
C ASN A 72 -14.40 4.30 0.32
N GLU A 73 -14.01 3.12 0.81
CA GLU A 73 -14.97 2.11 1.27
C GLU A 73 -15.78 2.65 2.46
N THR A 74 -17.08 2.40 2.46
CA THR A 74 -18.00 2.90 3.51
C THR A 74 -17.68 2.32 4.89
N GLU A 75 -17.03 1.15 4.91
CA GLU A 75 -16.61 0.45 6.12
C GLU A 75 -15.18 0.78 6.55
N PHE A 76 -14.45 1.61 5.80
CA PHE A 76 -13.10 2.04 6.16
C PHE A 76 -13.13 2.85 7.46
N LYS A 77 -12.30 2.46 8.43
CA LYS A 77 -12.20 3.08 9.76
C LYS A 77 -10.80 3.63 9.95
N ALA A 78 -10.73 4.88 10.37
CA ALA A 78 -9.51 5.64 10.61
C ALA A 78 -9.43 6.12 12.06
#